data_AF-A0A6L9VZZ5-F1
#
_entry.id   AF-A0A6L9VZZ5-F1
#
_cell.length_a   1.000
_cell.length_b   1.000
_cell.length_c   1.000
_cell.angle_alpha   90.00
_cell.angle_beta   90.00
_cell.angle_gamma   90.00
#
_symmetry.space_group_name_H-M   'P 1'
#
loop_
_entity.id
_entity.type
_entity.pdbx_description
1 polymer ?
#
loop_
_entity_poly.entity_id
_entity_poly.type
_entity_poly.pdbx_seq_one_letter_code
_entity_poly.pdbx_strand_id
1 'polypeptide(L)'
;MTEHRSTPPQPPRRLADRLFGAAAAEPAARPAGPRTEAPPSLRRAALAVGVEAAAFTVGALVLLYLTVTGNAESTARALAEVVLASLAAGVLGAGAVGLSRVAGWARGPVIALQLFLALVGFTFAFSAQQPLIGLPILALVVTVLYSLATPESRLAYLGR
;
A
#
# COMPACT_ATOMS: atom_id res chain seq x y z
N MET A 1 -7.26 69.72 10.71
CA MET A 1 -6.14 68.84 10.33
C MET A 1 -6.48 67.43 10.82
N THR A 2 -6.56 66.46 9.89
CA THR A 2 -6.33 64.98 10.01
C THR A 2 -7.14 64.18 11.05
N GLU A 3 -7.81 63.05 10.79
CA GLU A 3 -7.90 62.08 9.67
C GLU A 3 -9.22 61.29 9.85
N HIS A 4 -10.00 61.07 8.79
CA HIS A 4 -11.10 60.09 8.79
C HIS A 4 -10.71 58.93 7.86
N ARG A 5 -10.26 57.82 8.43
CA ARG A 5 -9.94 56.58 7.69
C ARG A 5 -11.23 55.90 7.26
N SER A 6 -11.49 55.90 5.97
CA SER A 6 -12.46 55.03 5.30
C SER A 6 -11.79 53.70 4.94
N THR A 7 -12.19 52.61 5.61
CA THR A 7 -11.92 51.23 5.18
C THR A 7 -12.96 50.79 4.14
N PRO A 8 -12.57 50.07 3.07
CA PRO A 8 -13.51 49.64 2.03
C PRO A 8 -14.41 48.47 2.49
N PRO A 9 -15.62 48.32 1.92
CA PRO A 9 -16.58 47.29 2.29
C PRO A 9 -16.15 45.91 1.80
N GLN A 10 -16.16 44.91 2.69
CA GLN A 10 -15.97 43.51 2.32
C GLN A 10 -17.16 42.95 1.53
N PRO A 11 -16.93 42.13 0.49
CA PRO A 11 -18.00 41.61 -0.36
C PRO A 11 -18.88 40.56 0.36
N PRO A 12 -20.14 40.40 -0.08
CA PRO A 12 -21.16 39.65 0.65
C PRO A 12 -21.01 38.14 0.46
N ARG A 13 -20.39 37.47 1.44
CA ARG A 13 -20.24 35.99 1.52
C ARG A 13 -21.57 35.22 1.55
N ARG A 14 -22.71 35.88 1.78
CA ARG A 14 -24.00 35.26 2.13
C ARG A 14 -24.73 34.54 1.00
N LEU A 15 -24.41 34.79 -0.26
CA LEU A 15 -25.16 34.24 -1.40
C LEU A 15 -24.63 32.86 -1.82
N ALA A 16 -23.31 32.65 -1.73
CA ALA A 16 -22.67 31.36 -1.99
C ALA A 16 -23.07 30.28 -0.95
N ASP A 17 -23.14 30.66 0.33
CA ASP A 17 -23.54 29.76 1.43
C ASP A 17 -25.01 29.28 1.34
N ARG A 18 -25.87 30.01 0.63
CA ARG A 18 -27.29 29.64 0.46
C ARG A 18 -27.54 28.68 -0.70
N LEU A 19 -26.73 28.75 -1.76
CA LEU A 19 -26.90 27.93 -2.96
C LEU A 19 -26.24 26.55 -2.84
N PHE A 20 -25.13 26.46 -2.09
CA PHE A 20 -24.37 25.22 -1.95
C PHE A 20 -24.54 24.53 -0.58
N GLY A 21 -25.44 25.05 0.27
CA GLY A 21 -25.44 24.78 1.70
C GLY A 21 -24.26 25.48 2.37
N ALA A 22 -24.43 25.97 3.60
CA ALA A 22 -23.35 26.62 4.35
C ALA A 22 -22.11 25.72 4.23
N ALA A 23 -21.02 26.24 3.65
CA ALA A 23 -19.82 25.46 3.36
C ALA A 23 -19.54 24.59 4.58
N ALA A 24 -19.74 23.27 4.43
CA ALA A 24 -19.73 22.34 5.55
C ALA A 24 -18.47 22.64 6.34
N ALA A 25 -18.64 23.06 7.60
CA ALA A 25 -17.54 23.48 8.44
C ALA A 25 -16.41 22.48 8.27
N GLU A 26 -15.25 22.97 7.84
CA GLU A 26 -14.07 22.16 7.54
C GLU A 26 -13.94 21.12 8.65
N PRO A 27 -14.05 19.81 8.35
CA PRO A 27 -14.21 18.80 9.38
C PRO A 27 -13.04 18.92 10.33
N ALA A 28 -13.33 19.35 11.57
CA ALA A 28 -12.32 19.63 12.57
C ALA A 28 -11.32 18.48 12.61
N ALA A 29 -10.03 18.80 12.50
CA ALA A 29 -8.96 17.81 12.42
C ALA A 29 -9.21 16.73 13.47
N ARG A 30 -9.50 15.50 13.01
CA ARG A 30 -9.91 14.41 13.88
C ARG A 30 -8.84 14.26 14.97
N PRO A 31 -9.20 14.33 16.27
CA PRO A 31 -8.22 14.22 17.33
C PRO A 31 -7.42 12.95 17.11
N ALA A 32 -6.10 13.07 17.15
CA ALA A 32 -5.19 11.94 16.97
C ALA A 32 -5.49 10.93 18.09
N GLY A 33 -6.30 9.92 17.76
CA GLY A 33 -6.64 8.86 18.69
C GLY A 33 -5.35 8.18 19.20
N PRO A 34 -5.35 7.66 20.43
CA PRO A 34 -4.20 6.95 20.96
C PRO A 34 -3.75 5.90 19.95
N ARG A 35 -2.49 5.99 19.51
CA ARG A 35 -1.91 5.00 18.59
C ARG A 35 -1.83 3.69 19.36
N THR A 36 -2.88 2.86 19.25
CA THR A 36 -2.82 1.48 19.71
C THR A 36 -1.68 0.81 18.97
N GLU A 37 -0.64 0.44 19.71
CA GLU A 37 0.55 -0.19 19.16
C GLU A 37 0.12 -1.47 18.42
N ALA A 38 0.49 -1.59 17.15
CA ALA A 38 0.09 -2.72 16.33
C ALA A 38 0.62 -4.02 16.96
N PRO A 39 -0.19 -5.10 17.04
CA PRO A 39 0.27 -6.38 17.60
C PRO A 39 1.54 -6.86 16.90
N PRO A 40 2.44 -7.56 17.63
CA PRO A 40 3.71 -8.01 17.09
C PRO A 40 3.53 -8.94 15.88
N SER A 41 2.47 -9.76 15.86
CA SER A 41 2.07 -10.59 14.72
C SER A 41 1.76 -9.77 13.46
N LEU A 42 1.02 -8.66 13.62
CA LEU A 42 0.67 -7.77 12.51
C LEU A 42 1.88 -6.98 12.01
N ARG A 43 2.79 -6.58 12.91
CA ARG A 43 4.08 -5.96 12.53
C ARG A 43 4.95 -6.91 11.73
N ARG A 44 5.04 -8.18 12.12
CA ARG A 44 5.77 -9.22 11.36
C ARG A 44 5.15 -9.44 9.99
N ALA A 45 3.82 -9.49 9.89
CA ALA A 45 3.13 -9.57 8.60
C ALA A 45 3.46 -8.36 7.71
N ALA A 46 3.37 -7.14 8.25
CA ALA A 46 3.70 -5.92 7.52
C ALA A 46 5.17 -5.89 7.06
N LEU A 47 6.10 -6.37 7.89
CA LEU A 47 7.51 -6.49 7.52
C LEU A 47 7.72 -7.50 6.40
N ALA A 48 7.12 -8.69 6.49
CA ALA A 48 7.23 -9.72 5.46
C ALA A 48 6.66 -9.26 4.10
N VAL A 49 5.49 -8.63 4.10
CA VAL A 49 4.91 -8.01 2.88
C VAL A 49 5.80 -6.87 2.37
N GLY A 50 6.42 -6.10 3.28
CA GLY A 50 7.40 -5.08 2.93
C GLY A 50 8.64 -5.65 2.23
N VAL A 51 9.11 -6.83 2.66
CA VAL A 51 10.22 -7.55 2.01
C VAL A 51 9.82 -7.99 0.60
N GLU A 52 8.60 -8.50 0.41
CA GLU A 52 8.10 -8.87 -0.92
C GLU A 52 8.02 -7.64 -1.85
N ALA A 53 7.49 -6.53 -1.34
CA ALA A 53 7.42 -5.27 -2.08
C ALA A 53 8.83 -4.77 -2.48
N ALA A 54 9.80 -4.87 -1.57
CA ALA A 54 11.19 -4.53 -1.85
C ALA A 54 11.79 -5.46 -2.92
N ALA A 55 11.53 -6.77 -2.86
CA ALA A 55 11.98 -7.72 -3.86
C ALA A 55 11.42 -7.41 -5.26
N PHE A 56 10.13 -7.11 -5.37
CA PHE A 56 9.52 -6.67 -6.62
C PHE A 56 10.10 -5.34 -7.12
N THR A 57 10.40 -4.40 -6.21
CA THR A 57 11.04 -3.12 -6.57
C THR A 57 12.43 -3.36 -7.16
N VAL A 58 13.26 -4.17 -6.49
CA VAL A 58 14.59 -4.53 -6.99
C VAL A 58 14.50 -5.25 -8.32
N GLY A 59 13.57 -6.21 -8.47
CA GLY A 59 13.32 -6.90 -9.73
C GLY A 59 12.94 -5.94 -10.87
N ALA A 60 12.04 -4.99 -10.60
CA ALA A 60 11.65 -3.96 -11.57
C ALA A 60 12.83 -3.08 -11.98
N LEU A 61 13.69 -2.66 -11.04
CA LEU A 61 14.88 -1.86 -11.32
C LEU A 61 15.92 -2.63 -12.13
N VAL A 62 16.15 -3.91 -11.81
CA VAL A 62 17.05 -4.77 -12.58
C VAL A 62 16.52 -4.98 -14.00
N LEU A 63 15.22 -5.28 -14.16
CA LEU A 63 14.59 -5.41 -15.47
C LEU A 63 14.68 -4.11 -16.27
N LEU A 64 14.41 -2.96 -15.65
CA LEU A 64 14.54 -1.66 -16.28
C LEU A 64 15.98 -1.39 -16.73
N TYR A 65 16.96 -1.67 -15.85
CA TYR A 65 18.37 -1.54 -16.17
C TYR A 65 18.73 -2.43 -17.38
N LEU A 66 18.38 -3.71 -17.35
CA LEU A 66 18.63 -4.64 -18.45
C LEU A 66 17.92 -4.23 -19.75
N THR A 67 16.75 -3.62 -19.65
CA THR A 67 16.01 -3.08 -20.81
C THR A 67 16.74 -1.89 -21.45
N VAL A 68 17.35 -1.03 -20.62
CA VAL A 68 18.06 0.17 -21.08
C VAL A 68 19.48 -0.16 -21.57
N THR A 69 20.19 -1.08 -20.90
CA THR A 69 21.59 -1.40 -21.23
C THR A 69 21.76 -2.60 -22.15
N GLY A 70 20.72 -3.42 -22.32
CA GLY A 70 20.76 -4.66 -23.10
C GLY A 70 20.02 -4.57 -24.43
N ASN A 71 20.24 -5.58 -25.28
CA ASN A 71 19.44 -5.80 -26.48
C ASN A 71 18.21 -6.62 -26.11
N ALA A 72 17.18 -5.96 -25.58
CA ALA A 72 15.90 -6.63 -25.34
C ALA A 72 15.34 -7.14 -26.68
N GLU A 73 15.00 -8.42 -26.75
CA GLU A 73 14.43 -9.06 -27.95
C GLU A 73 13.08 -8.42 -28.34
N SER A 74 12.35 -7.89 -27.34
CA SER A 74 11.19 -7.02 -27.53
C SER A 74 11.11 -5.98 -26.42
N THR A 75 11.26 -4.70 -26.78
CA THR A 75 11.14 -3.57 -25.84
C THR A 75 9.75 -3.49 -25.21
N ALA A 76 8.70 -3.80 -25.99
CA ALA A 76 7.33 -3.76 -25.49
C ALA A 76 7.09 -4.79 -24.37
N ARG A 77 7.60 -6.01 -24.55
CA ARG A 77 7.54 -7.05 -23.51
C ARG A 77 8.32 -6.63 -22.26
N ALA A 78 9.55 -6.15 -22.44
CA ALA A 78 10.41 -5.75 -21.33
C ALA A 78 9.77 -4.61 -20.51
N LEU A 79 9.19 -3.61 -21.18
CA LEU A 79 8.43 -2.54 -20.51
C LEU A 79 7.20 -3.07 -19.78
N ALA A 80 6.47 -4.02 -20.35
CA ALA A 80 5.32 -4.64 -19.67
C ALA A 80 5.73 -5.35 -18.38
N GLU A 81 6.87 -6.06 -18.39
CA GLU A 81 7.41 -6.72 -17.20
C GLU A 81 7.80 -5.70 -16.11
N VAL A 82 8.46 -4.59 -16.48
CA VAL A 82 8.79 -3.51 -15.53
C VAL A 82 7.54 -2.88 -14.92
N VAL A 83 6.54 -2.56 -15.74
CA VAL A 83 5.28 -1.95 -15.28
C VAL A 83 4.56 -2.91 -14.34
N LEU A 84 4.45 -4.19 -14.70
CA LEU A 84 3.76 -5.18 -13.88
C LEU A 84 4.48 -5.40 -12.53
N ALA A 85 5.81 -5.50 -12.55
CA ALA A 85 6.61 -5.63 -11.32
C ALA A 85 6.48 -4.38 -10.43
N SER A 86 6.48 -3.19 -11.02
CA SER A 86 6.30 -1.91 -10.30
C SER A 86 4.90 -1.79 -9.69
N LEU A 87 3.86 -2.24 -10.40
CA LEU A 87 2.49 -2.30 -9.87
C LEU A 87 2.39 -3.28 -8.70
N ALA A 88 2.97 -4.48 -8.83
CA ALA A 88 3.00 -5.46 -7.74
C ALA A 88 3.71 -4.88 -6.50
N ALA A 89 4.88 -4.25 -6.69
CA ALA A 89 5.61 -3.57 -5.62
C ALA A 89 4.77 -2.48 -4.94
N GLY A 90 4.09 -1.63 -5.73
CA GLY A 90 3.25 -0.54 -5.22
C GLY A 90 2.06 -1.06 -4.40
N VAL A 91 1.35 -2.07 -4.91
CA VAL A 91 0.19 -2.63 -4.21
C VAL A 91 0.62 -3.38 -2.93
N LEU A 92 1.69 -4.18 -2.97
CA LEU A 92 2.23 -4.83 -1.78
C LEU A 92 2.74 -3.81 -0.77
N GLY A 93 3.44 -2.77 -1.22
CA GLY A 93 3.90 -1.68 -0.36
C GLY A 93 2.75 -0.93 0.31
N ALA A 94 1.69 -0.61 -0.43
CA ALA A 94 0.48 -0.01 0.12
C ALA A 94 -0.20 -0.95 1.14
N GLY A 95 -0.22 -2.26 0.87
CA GLY A 95 -0.67 -3.29 1.80
C GLY A 95 0.16 -3.32 3.09
N ALA A 96 1.49 -3.32 2.99
CA ALA A 96 2.40 -3.29 4.14
C ALA A 96 2.19 -2.03 5.01
N VAL A 97 2.07 -0.86 4.38
CA VAL A 97 1.76 0.39 5.08
C VAL A 97 0.38 0.32 5.73
N GLY A 98 -0.62 -0.19 5.02
CA GLY A 98 -1.98 -0.38 5.54
C GLY A 98 -2.01 -1.30 6.77
N LEU A 99 -1.30 -2.42 6.73
CA LEU A 99 -1.17 -3.34 7.87
C LEU A 99 -0.43 -2.68 9.04
N SER A 100 0.66 -1.96 8.79
CA SER A 100 1.42 -1.24 9.83
C SER A 100 0.58 -0.18 10.55
N ARG A 101 -0.42 0.39 9.85
CA ARG A 101 -1.38 1.38 10.38
C ARG A 101 -2.66 0.75 10.91
N VAL A 102 -2.77 -0.59 10.90
CA VAL A 102 -3.98 -1.33 11.30
C VAL A 102 -5.22 -0.82 10.54
N ALA A 103 -5.09 -0.63 9.22
CA ALA A 103 -6.17 -0.16 8.37
C ALA A 103 -7.07 -1.34 7.96
N GLY A 104 -8.36 -1.30 8.32
CA GLY A 104 -9.31 -2.41 8.10
C GLY A 104 -9.41 -2.89 6.65
N TRP A 105 -9.22 -1.98 5.70
CA TRP A 105 -9.23 -2.29 4.27
C TRP A 105 -8.04 -3.17 3.82
N ALA A 106 -6.89 -3.13 4.51
CA ALA A 106 -5.65 -3.73 4.01
C ALA A 106 -5.66 -5.26 4.00
N ARG A 107 -6.45 -5.91 4.88
CA ARG A 107 -6.38 -7.37 5.08
C ARG A 107 -6.84 -8.16 3.85
N GLY A 108 -8.00 -7.81 3.31
CA GLY A 108 -8.59 -8.52 2.16
C GLY A 108 -7.67 -8.54 0.93
N PRO A 109 -7.22 -7.36 0.45
CA PRO A 109 -6.29 -7.26 -0.67
C PRO A 109 -4.97 -7.99 -0.42
N VAL A 110 -4.38 -7.88 0.79
CA VAL A 110 -3.13 -8.59 1.09
C VAL A 110 -3.34 -10.09 1.03
N ILE A 111 -4.40 -10.64 1.64
CA ILE A 111 -4.68 -12.07 1.59
C ILE A 111 -4.84 -12.54 0.13
N ALA A 112 -5.58 -11.80 -0.70
CA ALA A 112 -5.76 -12.15 -2.11
C ALA A 112 -4.43 -12.17 -2.87
N LEU A 113 -3.56 -11.16 -2.65
CA LEU A 113 -2.22 -11.12 -3.25
C LEU A 113 -1.34 -12.27 -2.78
N GLN A 114 -1.40 -12.62 -1.49
CA GLN A 114 -0.65 -13.75 -0.95
C GLN A 114 -1.06 -15.08 -1.57
N LEU A 115 -2.34 -15.29 -1.85
CA LEU A 115 -2.81 -16.49 -2.57
C LEU A 115 -2.31 -16.51 -4.02
N PHE A 116 -2.27 -15.36 -4.67
CA PHE A 116 -1.68 -15.24 -6.00
C PHE A 116 -0.15 -15.52 -5.97
N LEU A 117 0.57 -14.94 -5.00
CA LEU A 117 2.00 -15.22 -4.80
C LEU A 117 2.25 -16.69 -4.43
N ALA A 118 1.34 -17.34 -3.69
CA ALA A 118 1.42 -18.78 -3.41
C ALA A 118 1.42 -19.59 -4.71
N LEU A 119 0.49 -19.28 -5.62
CA LEU A 119 0.39 -19.93 -6.92
C LEU A 119 1.67 -19.70 -7.75
N VAL A 120 2.13 -18.45 -7.81
CA VAL A 120 3.37 -18.09 -8.52
C VAL A 120 4.57 -18.84 -7.93
N GLY A 121 4.74 -18.80 -6.60
CA GLY A 121 5.83 -19.48 -5.89
C GLY A 121 5.81 -20.99 -6.12
N PHE A 122 4.62 -21.61 -6.13
CA PHE A 122 4.45 -23.03 -6.46
C PHE A 122 4.88 -23.34 -7.90
N THR A 123 4.43 -22.55 -8.87
CA THR A 123 4.83 -22.70 -10.27
C THR A 123 6.34 -22.56 -10.43
N PHE A 124 6.98 -21.57 -9.79
CA PHE A 124 8.43 -21.42 -9.83
C PHE A 124 9.16 -22.60 -9.18
N ALA A 125 8.70 -23.07 -8.02
CA ALA A 125 9.38 -24.13 -7.28
C ALA A 125 9.32 -25.48 -8.00
N PHE A 126 8.16 -25.84 -8.55
CA PHE A 126 7.90 -27.20 -9.02
C PHE A 126 7.73 -27.29 -10.54
N SER A 127 7.08 -26.32 -11.18
CA SER A 127 6.84 -26.37 -12.64
C SER A 127 8.02 -25.81 -13.44
N ALA A 128 8.60 -24.70 -13.01
CA ALA A 128 9.76 -24.08 -13.66
C ALA A 128 11.11 -24.66 -13.18
N GLN A 129 11.08 -25.59 -12.21
CA GLN A 129 12.27 -26.16 -11.55
C GLN A 129 13.26 -25.10 -11.04
N GLN A 130 12.74 -23.99 -10.52
CA GLN A 130 13.50 -22.92 -9.86
C GLN A 130 13.20 -22.90 -8.35
N PRO A 131 13.51 -23.97 -7.60
CA PRO A 131 13.17 -24.07 -6.17
C PRO A 131 13.85 -22.99 -5.33
N LEU A 132 15.04 -22.52 -5.75
CA LEU A 132 15.75 -21.42 -5.07
C LEU A 132 15.00 -20.09 -5.12
N ILE A 133 14.06 -19.92 -6.05
CA ILE A 133 13.20 -18.74 -6.16
C ILE A 133 11.83 -19.03 -5.56
N GLY A 134 11.22 -20.16 -5.92
CA GLY A 134 9.85 -20.50 -5.52
C GLY A 134 9.70 -20.79 -4.02
N LEU A 135 10.64 -21.50 -3.40
CA LEU A 135 10.55 -21.85 -1.98
C LEU A 135 10.64 -20.62 -1.05
N PRO A 136 11.54 -19.65 -1.26
CA PRO A 136 11.54 -18.40 -0.48
C PRO A 136 10.22 -17.62 -0.60
N ILE A 137 9.62 -17.55 -1.79
CA ILE A 137 8.32 -16.89 -2.00
C ILE A 137 7.26 -17.61 -1.15
N LEU A 138 7.17 -18.94 -1.26
CA LEU A 138 6.22 -19.74 -0.49
C LEU A 138 6.41 -19.57 1.03
N ALA A 139 7.66 -19.50 1.50
CA ALA A 139 7.96 -19.29 2.92
C ALA A 139 7.47 -17.93 3.43
N LEU A 140 7.65 -16.86 2.64
CA LEU A 140 7.12 -15.52 2.95
C LEU A 140 5.59 -15.53 2.97
N VAL A 141 4.96 -16.13 1.96
CA VAL A 141 3.50 -16.26 1.87
C VAL A 141 2.92 -16.96 3.09
N VAL A 142 3.48 -18.12 3.46
CA VAL A 142 3.04 -18.87 4.65
C VAL A 142 3.21 -18.04 5.91
N THR A 143 4.33 -17.32 6.03
CA THR A 143 4.61 -16.44 7.18
C THR A 143 3.57 -15.33 7.30
N VAL A 144 3.22 -14.67 6.20
CA VAL A 144 2.22 -13.60 6.16
C VAL A 144 0.84 -14.15 6.51
N LEU A 145 0.40 -15.21 5.82
CA LEU A 145 -0.92 -15.80 6.04
C LEU A 145 -1.07 -16.33 7.47
N TYR A 146 -0.05 -17.02 7.99
CA TYR A 146 -0.03 -17.49 9.38
C TYR A 146 -0.15 -16.31 10.36
N SER A 147 0.63 -15.25 10.15
CA SER A 147 0.60 -14.06 11.01
C SER A 147 -0.76 -13.37 10.98
N LEU A 148 -1.43 -13.31 9.82
CA LEU A 148 -2.76 -12.72 9.65
C LEU A 148 -3.91 -13.61 10.14
N ALA A 149 -3.67 -14.92 10.26
CA ALA A 149 -4.62 -15.88 10.81
C ALA A 149 -4.64 -15.88 12.35
N THR A 150 -3.58 -15.37 13.00
CA THR A 150 -3.51 -15.32 14.47
C THR A 150 -4.68 -14.53 15.09
N PRO A 151 -5.23 -14.98 16.24
CA PRO A 151 -6.37 -14.33 16.88
C PRO A 151 -6.08 -12.88 17.28
N GLU A 152 -4.86 -12.57 17.72
CA GLU A 152 -4.42 -11.21 18.04
C GLU A 152 -4.60 -10.26 16.86
N SER A 153 -4.18 -10.72 15.67
CA SER A 153 -4.34 -9.93 14.46
C SER A 153 -5.83 -9.75 14.10
N ARG A 154 -6.71 -10.74 14.37
CA ARG A 154 -8.17 -10.61 14.15
C ARG A 154 -8.79 -9.61 15.11
N LEU A 155 -8.47 -9.71 16.40
CA LEU A 155 -9.00 -8.84 17.46
C LEU A 155 -8.59 -7.38 17.30
N ALA A 156 -7.41 -7.11 16.73
CA ALA A 156 -6.93 -5.76 16.46
C ALA A 156 -7.87 -4.89 15.58
N TYR A 157 -8.79 -5.51 14.84
CA TYR A 157 -9.74 -4.80 13.97
C TYR A 157 -11.15 -4.74 14.54
N LEU A 158 -11.44 -5.49 15.62
CA LEU A 158 -12.74 -5.49 16.30
C LEU A 158 -12.81 -4.47 17.45
N GLY A 159 -11.66 -4.03 17.98
CA GLY A 159 -11.58 -3.04 19.05
C GLY A 159 -11.66 -1.58 18.60
N ARG A 160 -12.14 -1.29 17.39
CA ARG A 160 -12.26 0.05 16.80
C ARG A 160 -13.67 0.25 16.26
#